data_AF-X6LUL4-F1
#
_entry.id   AF-X6LUL4-F1
#
_cell.length_a   1.000
_cell.length_b   1.000
_cell.length_c   1.000
_cell.angle_alpha   90.00
_cell.angle_beta   90.00
_cell.angle_gamma   90.00
#
_symmetry.space_group_name_H-M   'P 1'
#
loop_
_entity.id
_entity.type
_entity.pdbx_description
1 polymer ?
#
loop_
_entity_poly.entity_id
_entity_poly.type
_entity_poly.pdbx_seq_one_letter_code
_entity_poly.pdbx_strand_id
1 'polypeptide(L)'
;MEMDESSQQEGNVTELSRKEKKELLKKVEKIRRSIQSVLHISRLKSELLGGLVSFPFESRSEWKYYSRLQVSLANIAPGCLSCFVLINESKPKPVWFSVREPDWLLLFVRTQDNSGFASIFMAFPIHCIQVGQSKQDPRILQLTIRSTVCPHECCLPLPNHKDKWQLALFFDSSSEKNVSQSENDKRTRQEAFSALDFIQSNCKRARRRIMNEIARLLAPDDTDNRVVNGKS
;
A
#
# COMPACT_ATOMS: atom_id res chain seq x y z
N MET A 1 43.05 27.93 43.30
CA MET A 1 42.91 27.17 42.04
C MET A 1 41.70 26.29 42.23
N GLU A 2 40.52 26.86 42.04
CA GLU A 2 39.24 26.14 42.10
C GLU A 2 38.63 26.30 40.72
N MET A 3 38.53 25.18 39.99
CA MET A 3 37.90 25.13 38.68
C MET A 3 36.41 24.89 38.90
N ASP A 4 35.61 25.79 38.33
CA ASP A 4 34.15 25.79 38.30
C ASP A 4 33.57 24.50 37.68
N GLU A 5 33.01 23.63 38.53
CA GLU A 5 32.20 22.45 38.15
C GLU A 5 30.83 22.82 37.52
N SER A 6 30.49 24.10 37.54
CA SER A 6 29.22 24.68 37.07
C SER A 6 29.02 24.60 35.55
N SER A 7 30.09 24.34 34.78
CA SER A 7 30.06 24.27 33.31
C SER A 7 29.56 22.93 32.74
N GLN A 8 29.57 21.86 33.54
CA GLN A 8 29.23 20.51 33.06
C GLN A 8 27.75 20.12 33.27
N GLN A 9 27.02 20.83 34.12
CA GLN A 9 25.60 20.55 34.38
C GLN A 9 24.66 21.13 33.32
N GLU A 10 24.92 22.32 32.78
CA GLU A 10 24.02 22.97 31.79
C GLU A 10 24.02 22.26 30.42
N GLY A 11 25.15 21.67 30.01
CA GLY A 11 25.26 20.88 28.78
C GLY A 11 24.46 19.57 28.81
N ASN A 12 24.33 18.95 30.00
CA ASN A 12 23.59 17.71 30.18
C ASN A 12 22.07 17.92 30.15
N VAL A 13 21.57 19.03 30.71
CA VAL A 13 20.13 19.37 30.73
C VAL A 13 19.62 19.69 29.32
N THR A 14 20.41 20.39 28.49
CA THR A 14 20.05 20.69 27.11
C THR A 14 20.13 19.47 26.18
N GLU A 15 21.05 18.52 26.41
CA GLU A 15 21.08 17.24 25.69
C GLU A 15 19.93 16.30 26.07
N LEU A 16 19.57 16.21 27.37
CA LEU A 16 18.41 15.45 27.85
C LEU A 16 17.12 15.98 27.22
N SER A 17 16.91 17.29 27.22
CA SER A 17 15.78 17.96 26.55
C SER A 17 15.73 17.67 25.04
N ARG A 18 16.89 17.63 24.35
CA ARG A 18 16.97 17.28 22.93
C ARG A 18 16.65 15.81 22.67
N LYS A 19 17.08 14.88 23.54
CA LYS A 19 16.77 13.45 23.44
C LYS A 19 15.28 13.21 23.67
N GLU A 20 14.70 13.81 24.70
CA GLU A 20 13.26 13.75 24.99
C GLU A 20 12.42 14.31 23.85
N LYS A 21 12.80 15.47 23.30
CA LYS A 21 12.15 16.06 22.12
C LYS A 21 12.23 15.13 20.90
N LYS A 22 13.37 14.47 20.67
CA LYS A 22 13.55 13.50 19.58
C LYS A 22 12.70 12.25 19.77
N GLU A 23 12.55 11.77 21.01
CA GLU A 23 11.64 10.66 21.33
C GLU A 23 10.17 11.05 21.17
N LEU A 24 9.79 12.26 21.59
CA LEU A 24 8.45 12.78 21.41
C LEU A 24 8.11 12.89 19.92
N LEU A 25 9.02 13.43 19.10
CA LEU A 25 8.86 13.51 17.64
C LEU A 25 8.69 12.13 17.02
N LYS A 26 9.45 11.11 17.47
CA LYS A 26 9.26 9.72 17.02
C LYS A 26 7.88 9.18 17.41
N LYS A 27 7.41 9.46 18.63
CA LYS A 27 6.07 9.05 19.09
C LYS A 27 4.97 9.73 18.27
N VAL A 28 5.07 11.03 18.02
CA VAL A 28 4.13 11.81 17.19
C VAL A 28 4.10 11.28 15.76
N GLU A 29 5.26 11.02 15.16
CA GLU A 29 5.35 10.44 13.81
C GLU A 29 4.74 9.03 13.75
N LYS A 30 4.92 8.22 14.80
CA LYS A 30 4.26 6.92 14.94
C LYS A 30 2.73 7.07 14.97
N ILE A 31 2.21 7.98 15.79
CA ILE A 31 0.77 8.25 15.91
C ILE A 31 0.21 8.74 14.55
N ARG A 32 0.90 9.67 13.89
CA ARG A 32 0.50 10.20 12.57
C ARG A 32 0.39 9.09 11.53
N ARG A 33 1.37 8.19 11.47
CA ARG A 33 1.34 7.02 10.56
C ARG A 33 0.19 6.07 10.88
N SER A 34 -0.10 5.86 12.16
CA SER A 34 -1.23 5.03 12.60
C SER A 34 -2.56 5.65 12.15
N ILE A 35 -2.77 6.95 12.37
CA ILE A 35 -3.98 7.67 11.93
C ILE A 35 -4.15 7.59 10.40
N GLN A 36 -3.09 7.87 9.63
CA GLN A 36 -3.13 7.75 8.18
C GLN A 36 -3.48 6.34 7.71
N SER A 37 -2.93 5.32 8.37
CA SER A 37 -3.25 3.92 8.06
C SER A 37 -4.73 3.63 8.31
N VAL A 38 -5.29 4.12 9.43
CA VAL A 38 -6.70 3.94 9.79
C VAL A 38 -7.64 4.63 8.79
N LEU A 39 -7.36 5.88 8.40
CA LEU A 39 -8.19 6.60 7.42
C LEU A 39 -8.18 5.91 6.05
N HIS A 40 -7.02 5.41 5.62
CA HIS A 40 -6.90 4.61 4.42
C HIS A 40 -7.74 3.31 4.50
N ILE A 41 -7.69 2.61 5.63
CA ILE A 41 -8.46 1.37 5.88
C ILE A 41 -9.97 1.64 5.81
N SER A 42 -10.47 2.66 6.50
CA SER A 42 -11.90 2.99 6.49
C SER A 42 -12.39 3.37 5.09
N ARG A 43 -11.55 4.08 4.33
CA ARG A 43 -11.85 4.39 2.93
C ARG A 43 -11.93 3.13 2.07
N LEU A 44 -10.93 2.24 2.15
CA LEU A 44 -10.94 0.98 1.41
C LEU A 44 -12.16 0.12 1.75
N LYS A 45 -12.51 0.00 3.04
CA LYS A 45 -13.65 -0.79 3.49
C LYS A 45 -14.97 -0.19 2.99
N SER A 46 -15.07 1.14 2.92
CA SER A 46 -16.24 1.85 2.38
C SER A 46 -16.36 1.67 0.86
N GLU A 47 -15.24 1.78 0.14
CA GLU A 47 -15.16 1.54 -1.31
C GLU A 47 -15.56 0.09 -1.65
N LEU A 48 -15.10 -0.91 -0.87
CA LEU A 48 -15.38 -2.33 -1.12
C LEU A 48 -16.78 -2.80 -0.69
N LEU A 49 -17.31 -2.29 0.43
CA LEU A 49 -18.59 -2.75 1.00
C LEU A 49 -19.78 -1.85 0.63
N GLY A 50 -19.56 -0.74 -0.09
CA GLY A 50 -20.64 0.12 -0.57
C GLY A 50 -21.38 0.91 0.53
N GLY A 51 -20.77 1.15 1.68
CA GLY A 51 -21.37 1.88 2.80
C GLY A 51 -20.35 2.59 3.68
N LEU A 52 -20.80 3.57 4.47
CA LEU A 52 -20.00 4.23 5.52
C LEU A 52 -19.65 3.20 6.60
N VAL A 53 -18.43 2.69 6.58
CA VAL A 53 -18.05 1.67 7.54
C VAL A 53 -17.66 2.32 8.87
N SER A 54 -18.37 1.94 9.94
CA SER A 54 -17.98 2.30 11.30
C SER A 54 -16.57 1.80 11.60
N PHE A 55 -15.77 2.66 12.24
CA PHE A 55 -14.39 2.41 12.61
C PHE A 55 -14.30 1.33 13.69
N PRO A 56 -13.49 0.28 13.48
CA PRO A 56 -12.65 -0.20 14.57
C PRO A 56 -11.19 -0.42 14.13
N PHE A 57 -10.31 -0.27 15.12
CA PHE A 57 -8.88 0.01 15.08
C PHE A 57 -8.01 -1.22 14.76
N GLU A 58 -6.88 -1.06 14.04
CA GLU A 58 -5.60 -1.81 14.25
C GLU A 58 -4.37 -1.08 13.64
N SER A 59 -3.19 -1.20 14.28
CA SER A 59 -1.91 -0.61 13.85
C SER A 59 -1.30 -1.33 12.64
N ARG A 60 -0.50 -0.62 11.82
CA ARG A 60 0.21 -1.20 10.64
C ARG A 60 1.13 -2.38 10.96
N SER A 61 1.64 -2.44 12.19
CA SER A 61 2.47 -3.54 12.69
C SER A 61 1.69 -4.80 13.06
N GLU A 62 0.36 -4.72 13.10
CA GLU A 62 -0.54 -5.78 13.60
C GLU A 62 -1.50 -6.28 12.51
N TRP A 63 -1.32 -5.84 11.26
CA TRP A 63 -2.17 -6.18 10.11
C TRP A 63 -2.41 -7.69 9.96
N LYS A 64 -3.54 -8.17 10.49
CA LYS A 64 -4.15 -9.47 10.17
C LYS A 64 -5.49 -9.34 9.44
N TYR A 65 -5.93 -8.11 9.12
CA TYR A 65 -7.36 -7.76 9.04
C TYR A 65 -8.13 -8.03 7.74
N TYR A 66 -7.50 -8.55 6.68
CA TYR A 66 -8.20 -8.68 5.39
C TYR A 66 -8.35 -10.11 4.87
N SER A 67 -7.56 -11.07 5.35
CA SER A 67 -7.58 -12.46 4.84
C SER A 67 -8.92 -13.20 5.00
N ARG A 68 -9.90 -12.57 5.67
CA ARG A 68 -11.26 -13.08 5.91
C ARG A 68 -12.38 -12.13 5.53
N LEU A 69 -12.10 -10.90 5.07
CA LEU A 69 -13.16 -9.99 4.68
C LEU A 69 -13.77 -10.46 3.36
N GLN A 70 -15.02 -10.89 3.41
CA GLN A 70 -15.80 -11.30 2.25
C GLN A 70 -16.38 -10.08 1.56
N VAL A 71 -16.23 -10.03 0.24
CA VAL A 71 -16.73 -8.98 -0.64
C VAL A 71 -17.57 -9.62 -1.73
N SER A 72 -18.70 -9.00 -2.08
CA SER A 72 -19.55 -9.50 -3.16
C SER A 72 -18.80 -9.49 -4.49
N LEU A 73 -18.89 -10.59 -5.24
CA LEU A 73 -18.36 -10.67 -6.59
C LEU A 73 -18.95 -9.62 -7.52
N ALA A 74 -20.20 -9.20 -7.32
CA ALA A 74 -20.81 -8.15 -8.13
C ALA A 74 -20.03 -6.82 -8.04
N ASN A 75 -19.41 -6.54 -6.89
CA ASN A 75 -18.66 -5.30 -6.68
C ASN A 75 -17.27 -5.37 -7.32
N ILE A 76 -16.62 -6.54 -7.30
CA ILE A 76 -15.20 -6.67 -7.65
C ILE A 76 -14.92 -7.39 -8.97
N ALA A 77 -15.78 -8.30 -9.42
CA ALA A 77 -15.53 -9.15 -10.59
C ALA A 77 -15.37 -8.38 -11.91
N PRO A 78 -16.12 -7.29 -12.18
CA PRO A 78 -15.91 -6.50 -13.40
C PRO A 78 -14.48 -5.94 -13.47
N GLY A 79 -13.71 -6.34 -14.49
CA GLY A 79 -12.35 -5.86 -14.72
C GLY A 79 -11.25 -6.56 -13.90
N CYS A 80 -11.57 -7.57 -13.08
CA CYS A 80 -10.53 -8.36 -12.42
C CYS A 80 -9.71 -9.18 -13.43
N LEU A 81 -8.40 -9.24 -13.22
CA LEU A 81 -7.48 -10.08 -13.99
C LEU A 81 -7.17 -11.36 -13.21
N SER A 82 -7.19 -12.52 -13.89
CA SER A 82 -6.83 -13.79 -13.26
C SER A 82 -5.32 -13.95 -13.20
N CYS A 83 -4.79 -14.28 -12.03
CA CYS A 83 -3.37 -14.53 -11.88
C CYS A 83 -3.07 -15.49 -10.73
N PHE A 84 -1.82 -15.91 -10.63
CA PHE A 84 -1.31 -16.75 -9.58
C PHE A 84 -0.28 -15.97 -8.77
N VAL A 85 -0.36 -16.08 -7.46
CA VAL A 85 0.75 -15.68 -6.60
C VAL A 85 1.77 -16.81 -6.64
N LEU A 86 2.95 -16.52 -7.17
CA LEU A 86 4.07 -17.44 -7.15
C LEU A 86 4.69 -17.44 -5.74
N ILE A 87 4.75 -18.62 -5.14
CA ILE A 87 5.34 -18.85 -3.83
C ILE A 87 6.47 -19.86 -4.07
N ASN A 88 7.70 -19.55 -3.65
CA ASN A 88 8.89 -20.34 -4.02
C ASN A 88 8.69 -21.86 -3.85
N GLU A 89 8.31 -22.28 -2.63
CA GLU A 89 8.31 -23.69 -2.24
C GLU A 89 6.90 -24.31 -2.19
N SER A 90 5.87 -23.58 -2.63
CA SER A 90 4.50 -24.06 -2.57
C SER A 90 3.75 -23.84 -3.89
N LYS A 91 2.63 -24.55 -4.03
CA LYS A 91 1.81 -24.47 -5.24
C LYS A 91 1.37 -23.02 -5.46
N PRO A 92 1.47 -22.49 -6.71
CA PRO A 92 0.97 -21.16 -7.02
C PRO A 92 -0.49 -21.01 -6.58
N LYS A 93 -0.80 -19.91 -5.91
CA LYS A 93 -2.14 -19.68 -5.35
C LYS A 93 -2.96 -18.87 -6.36
N PRO A 94 -4.09 -19.38 -6.87
CA PRO A 94 -4.93 -18.63 -7.79
C PRO A 94 -5.59 -17.46 -7.04
N VAL A 95 -5.46 -16.27 -7.62
CA VAL A 95 -6.03 -15.04 -7.10
C VAL A 95 -6.59 -14.20 -8.25
N TRP A 96 -7.34 -13.17 -7.91
CA TRP A 96 -7.75 -12.14 -8.84
C TRP A 96 -7.20 -10.80 -8.46
N PHE A 97 -6.71 -10.09 -9.47
CA PHE A 97 -6.17 -8.75 -9.34
C PHE A 97 -7.22 -7.72 -9.78
N SER A 98 -7.58 -6.80 -8.88
CA SER A 98 -8.50 -5.70 -9.23
C SER A 98 -7.74 -4.52 -9.85
N VAL A 99 -8.21 -4.10 -11.03
CA VAL A 99 -7.80 -2.87 -11.72
C VAL A 99 -8.76 -1.71 -11.47
N ARG A 100 -9.72 -1.86 -10.54
CA ARG A 100 -10.71 -0.81 -10.27
C ARG A 100 -10.26 0.15 -9.19
N GLU A 101 -9.62 -0.36 -8.14
CA GLU A 101 -9.29 0.41 -6.95
C GLU A 101 -7.94 1.07 -7.08
N PRO A 102 -7.87 2.35 -7.46
CA PRO A 102 -6.68 2.86 -8.08
C PRO A 102 -5.67 3.39 -7.05
N ASP A 103 -6.03 3.38 -5.76
CA ASP A 103 -5.12 3.73 -4.66
C ASP A 103 -4.54 2.46 -3.98
N TRP A 104 -5.01 1.26 -4.36
CA TRP A 104 -4.71 -0.02 -3.70
C TRP A 104 -4.32 -1.12 -4.68
N LEU A 105 -3.35 -1.94 -4.29
CA LEU A 105 -3.17 -3.28 -4.82
C LEU A 105 -4.13 -4.21 -4.08
N LEU A 106 -5.15 -4.71 -4.79
CA LEU A 106 -6.11 -5.65 -4.23
C LEU A 106 -6.07 -6.98 -4.96
N LEU A 107 -5.83 -8.04 -4.17
CA LEU A 107 -5.88 -9.43 -4.57
C LEU A 107 -7.01 -10.14 -3.84
N PHE A 108 -7.76 -10.98 -4.54
CA PHE A 108 -8.91 -11.71 -4.00
C PHE A 108 -8.82 -13.21 -4.29
N VAL A 109 -9.43 -14.03 -3.44
CA VAL A 109 -9.60 -15.47 -3.65
C VAL A 109 -11.09 -15.80 -3.55
N ARG A 110 -11.61 -16.55 -4.52
CA ARG A 110 -13.00 -17.05 -4.46
C ARG A 110 -13.19 -17.91 -3.20
N THR A 111 -14.29 -17.66 -2.48
CA THR A 111 -14.69 -18.53 -1.36
C THR A 111 -15.32 -19.81 -1.90
N GLN A 112 -14.86 -20.97 -1.44
CA GLN A 112 -15.41 -22.27 -1.86
C GLN A 112 -16.86 -22.45 -1.39
N ASP A 113 -17.19 -21.91 -0.22
CA ASP A 113 -18.48 -22.14 0.45
C ASP A 113 -19.58 -21.14 0.02
N ASN A 114 -19.25 -20.09 -0.73
CA ASN A 114 -20.20 -19.07 -1.12
C ASN A 114 -19.89 -18.50 -2.51
N SER A 115 -20.63 -18.97 -3.51
CA SER A 115 -20.38 -18.72 -4.95
C SER A 115 -20.58 -17.26 -5.38
N GLY A 116 -21.16 -16.41 -4.52
CA GLY A 116 -21.36 -14.98 -4.77
C GLY A 116 -20.30 -14.06 -4.15
N PHE A 117 -19.29 -14.59 -3.46
CA PHE A 117 -18.33 -13.79 -2.70
C PHE A 117 -16.86 -14.17 -3.00
N ALA A 118 -15.96 -13.25 -2.69
CA ALA A 118 -14.53 -13.51 -2.60
C ALA A 118 -13.98 -12.94 -1.30
N SER A 119 -12.95 -13.58 -0.78
CA SER A 119 -12.18 -13.04 0.35
C SER A 119 -11.02 -12.21 -0.18
N ILE A 120 -10.72 -11.09 0.48
CA ILE A 120 -9.50 -10.36 0.20
C ILE A 120 -8.31 -11.25 0.58
N PHE A 121 -7.45 -11.52 -0.39
CA PHE A 121 -6.19 -12.22 -0.18
C PHE A 121 -5.11 -11.25 0.32
N MET A 122 -4.97 -10.12 -0.37
CA MET A 122 -4.01 -9.08 0.01
C MET A 122 -4.55 -7.71 -0.38
N ALA A 123 -4.38 -6.74 0.52
CA ALA A 123 -4.65 -5.35 0.26
C ALA A 123 -3.45 -4.50 0.68
N PHE A 124 -2.89 -3.71 -0.25
CA PHE A 124 -1.73 -2.89 0.06
C PHE A 124 -1.73 -1.56 -0.70
N PRO A 125 -1.32 -0.42 -0.09
CA PRO A 125 -1.34 0.86 -0.78
C PRO A 125 -0.43 0.86 -2.00
N ILE A 126 -0.97 1.25 -3.16
CA ILE A 126 -0.26 1.12 -4.44
C ILE A 126 1.00 1.99 -4.49
N HIS A 127 0.98 3.17 -3.87
CA HIS A 127 2.12 4.10 -3.84
C HIS A 127 3.37 3.55 -3.14
N CYS A 128 3.22 2.52 -2.30
CA CYS A 128 4.33 1.82 -1.65
C CYS A 128 4.93 0.69 -2.51
N ILE A 129 4.42 0.48 -3.72
CA ILE A 129 4.81 -0.63 -4.60
C ILE A 129 5.63 -0.10 -5.78
N GLN A 130 6.68 -0.85 -6.10
CA GLN A 130 7.40 -0.77 -7.36
C GLN A 130 7.13 -2.07 -8.11
N VAL A 131 6.86 -1.99 -9.41
CA VAL A 131 6.59 -3.17 -10.23
C VAL A 131 7.58 -3.22 -11.38
N GLY A 132 8.11 -4.40 -11.64
CA GLY A 132 8.89 -4.73 -12.83
C GLY A 132 8.33 -5.98 -13.49
N GLN A 133 8.53 -6.09 -14.79
CA GLN A 133 8.23 -7.32 -15.54
C GLN A 133 9.47 -8.20 -15.57
N SER A 134 9.30 -9.52 -15.44
CA SER A 134 10.43 -10.45 -15.54
C SER A 134 11.01 -10.43 -16.96
N LYS A 135 12.34 -10.45 -17.06
CA LYS A 135 13.05 -10.54 -18.35
C LYS A 135 12.93 -11.93 -18.99
N GLN A 136 12.68 -12.96 -18.18
CA GLN A 136 12.61 -14.35 -18.64
C GLN A 136 11.21 -14.72 -19.12
N ASP A 137 10.18 -14.19 -18.45
CA ASP A 137 8.78 -14.42 -18.82
C ASP A 137 7.96 -13.13 -18.64
N PRO A 138 7.48 -12.51 -19.74
CA PRO A 138 6.70 -11.27 -19.66
C PRO A 138 5.34 -11.46 -18.95
N ARG A 139 4.88 -12.68 -18.72
CA ARG A 139 3.66 -12.94 -17.94
C ARG A 139 3.88 -12.80 -16.43
N ILE A 140 5.13 -12.70 -15.99
CA ILE A 140 5.48 -12.56 -14.58
C ILE A 140 5.74 -11.10 -14.23
N LEU A 141 4.97 -10.58 -13.27
CA LEU A 141 5.23 -9.31 -12.62
C LEU A 141 5.90 -9.51 -11.26
N GLN A 142 7.00 -8.81 -11.04
CA GLN A 142 7.72 -8.76 -9.78
C GLN A 142 7.38 -7.45 -9.06
N LEU A 143 6.69 -7.57 -7.93
CA LEU A 143 6.33 -6.45 -7.06
C LEU A 143 7.35 -6.33 -5.95
N THR A 144 7.94 -5.15 -5.81
CA THR A 144 8.74 -4.75 -4.64
C THR A 144 7.91 -3.82 -3.77
N ILE A 145 7.62 -4.25 -2.55
CA ILE A 145 6.71 -3.60 -1.61
C ILE A 145 7.52 -2.98 -0.47
N ARG A 146 7.39 -1.67 -0.28
CA ARG A 146 8.04 -0.96 0.85
C ARG A 146 7.18 -1.09 2.11
N SER A 147 7.68 -1.82 3.10
CA SER A 147 7.00 -2.04 4.39
C SER A 147 8.00 -2.43 5.48
N THR A 148 7.82 -1.89 6.69
CA THR A 148 8.63 -2.25 7.87
C THR A 148 8.21 -3.61 8.48
N VAL A 149 7.06 -4.13 8.07
CA VAL A 149 6.54 -5.45 8.47
C VAL A 149 6.14 -6.24 7.25
N CYS A 150 6.15 -7.58 7.34
CA CYS A 150 5.75 -8.47 6.26
C CYS A 150 4.30 -8.18 5.81
N PRO A 151 4.06 -7.79 4.54
CA PRO A 151 2.72 -7.45 4.07
C PRO A 151 1.76 -8.64 3.99
N HIS A 152 2.28 -9.84 3.69
CA HIS A 152 1.51 -11.07 3.52
C HIS A 152 2.45 -12.28 3.62
N GLU A 153 1.96 -13.46 4.04
CA GLU A 153 2.76 -14.70 4.16
C GLU A 153 3.48 -15.12 2.87
N CYS A 154 2.97 -14.73 1.70
CA CYS A 154 3.57 -15.00 0.40
C CYS A 154 4.63 -13.98 -0.02
N CYS A 155 4.85 -12.93 0.77
CA CYS A 155 5.88 -11.93 0.50
C CYS A 155 7.22 -12.41 1.04
N LEU A 156 8.26 -12.33 0.21
CA LEU A 156 9.62 -12.70 0.58
C LEU A 156 10.44 -11.45 0.92
N PRO A 157 11.33 -11.48 1.93
CA PRO A 157 12.21 -10.35 2.20
C PRO A 157 13.16 -10.14 1.02
N LEU A 158 13.32 -8.88 0.58
CA LEU A 158 14.29 -8.56 -0.46
C LEU A 158 15.70 -8.59 0.15
N PRO A 159 16.66 -9.35 -0.40
CA PRO A 159 18.02 -9.41 0.12
C PRO A 159 18.65 -8.02 0.25
N ASN A 160 19.37 -7.79 1.35
CA ASN A 160 20.05 -6.51 1.65
C ASN A 160 19.13 -5.29 1.85
N HIS A 161 17.82 -5.48 1.97
CA HIS A 161 16.86 -4.39 2.20
C HIS A 161 15.89 -4.70 3.35
N LYS A 162 16.09 -4.05 4.51
CA LYS A 162 15.32 -4.31 5.74
C LYS A 162 13.82 -4.00 5.65
N ASP A 163 13.42 -3.06 4.80
CA ASP A 163 12.03 -2.57 4.68
C ASP A 163 11.42 -2.83 3.30
N LYS A 164 11.91 -3.86 2.58
CA LYS A 164 11.41 -4.21 1.26
C LYS A 164 11.08 -5.69 1.18
N TRP A 165 9.94 -5.96 0.57
CA TRP A 165 9.39 -7.29 0.37
C TRP A 165 9.12 -7.52 -1.11
N GLN A 166 9.17 -8.77 -1.56
CA GLN A 166 8.89 -9.17 -2.92
C GLN A 166 7.64 -10.05 -2.98
N LEU A 167 6.82 -9.81 -4.00
CA LEU A 167 5.70 -10.67 -4.37
C LEU A 167 5.74 -10.86 -5.89
N ALA A 168 5.60 -12.09 -6.36
CA ALA A 168 5.57 -12.38 -7.79
C ALA A 168 4.15 -12.81 -8.21
N LEU A 169 3.63 -12.17 -9.25
CA LEU A 169 2.35 -12.51 -9.87
C LEU A 169 2.59 -13.09 -11.25
N PHE A 170 1.98 -14.24 -11.53
CA PHE A 170 2.01 -14.89 -12.84
C PHE A 170 0.62 -14.83 -13.46
N PHE A 171 0.50 -14.20 -14.62
CA PHE A 171 -0.77 -14.11 -15.34
C PHE A 171 -0.89 -15.29 -16.27
N ASP A 172 -1.85 -16.15 -15.98
CA ASP A 172 -2.22 -17.28 -16.82
C ASP A 172 -3.74 -17.38 -16.90
N SER A 173 -4.22 -17.41 -18.14
CA SER A 173 -5.62 -17.49 -18.51
C SER A 173 -5.86 -18.93 -18.97
N SER A 174 -5.73 -19.87 -18.04
CA SER A 174 -5.93 -21.29 -18.34
C SER A 174 -7.42 -21.68 -18.56
N SER A 175 -8.34 -20.72 -18.71
CA SER A 175 -9.78 -20.99 -18.62
C SER A 175 -10.51 -21.25 -19.94
N GLU A 176 -9.92 -21.03 -21.11
CA GLU A 176 -10.63 -21.21 -22.38
C GLU A 176 -10.09 -22.40 -23.17
N LYS A 177 -10.70 -23.57 -22.96
CA LYS A 177 -10.37 -24.86 -23.61
C LYS A 177 -10.42 -24.85 -25.15
N ASN A 178 -10.89 -23.76 -25.76
CA ASN A 178 -11.12 -23.64 -27.21
C ASN A 178 -10.27 -22.56 -27.90
N VAL A 179 -9.34 -21.92 -27.19
CA VAL A 179 -8.47 -20.88 -27.76
C VAL A 179 -7.12 -21.48 -28.11
N SER A 180 -6.57 -21.12 -29.26
CA SER A 180 -5.24 -21.57 -29.67
C SER A 180 -4.19 -21.17 -28.63
N GLN A 181 -3.18 -22.02 -28.40
CA GLN A 181 -2.15 -21.77 -27.40
C GLN A 181 -1.43 -20.42 -27.62
N SER A 182 -1.26 -20.02 -28.90
CA SER A 182 -0.66 -18.73 -29.28
C SER A 182 -1.52 -17.52 -28.90
N GLU A 183 -2.84 -17.60 -29.08
CA GLU A 183 -3.76 -16.51 -28.71
C GLU A 183 -3.88 -16.38 -27.19
N ASN A 184 -3.89 -17.50 -26.47
CA ASN A 184 -3.90 -17.49 -25.02
C ASN A 184 -2.62 -16.88 -24.44
N ASP A 185 -1.46 -17.20 -25.02
CA ASP A 185 -0.17 -16.59 -24.64
C ASP A 185 -0.14 -15.08 -24.93
N LYS A 186 -0.74 -14.62 -26.03
CA LYS A 186 -0.86 -13.18 -26.32
C LYS A 186 -1.75 -12.48 -25.29
N ARG A 187 -2.91 -13.07 -24.97
CA ARG A 187 -3.86 -12.53 -24.00
C ARG A 187 -3.26 -12.40 -22.60
N THR A 188 -2.61 -13.46 -22.11
CA THR A 188 -1.99 -13.46 -20.78
C THR A 188 -0.86 -12.42 -20.65
N ARG A 189 -0.07 -12.22 -21.71
CA ARG A 189 0.92 -11.14 -21.78
C ARG A 189 0.26 -9.77 -21.74
N GLN A 190 -0.86 -9.59 -22.44
CA GLN A 190 -1.62 -8.34 -22.42
C GLN A 190 -2.24 -8.06 -21.05
N GLU A 191 -2.72 -9.09 -20.35
CA GLU A 191 -3.23 -8.96 -18.97
C GLU A 191 -2.10 -8.55 -18.00
N ALA A 192 -0.94 -9.20 -18.09
CA ALA A 192 0.24 -8.80 -17.30
C ALA A 192 0.68 -7.36 -17.61
N PHE A 193 0.67 -6.96 -18.88
CA PHE A 193 0.98 -5.59 -19.29
C PHE A 193 -0.06 -4.58 -18.76
N SER A 194 -1.35 -4.92 -18.82
CA SER A 194 -2.42 -4.07 -18.29
C SER A 194 -2.31 -3.88 -16.78
N ALA A 195 -1.96 -4.95 -16.04
CA ALA A 195 -1.69 -4.86 -14.61
C ALA A 195 -0.44 -4.00 -14.30
N LEU A 196 0.64 -4.16 -15.07
CA LEU A 196 1.85 -3.34 -14.96
C LEU A 196 1.51 -1.85 -15.14
N ASP A 197 0.84 -1.50 -16.23
CA ASP A 197 0.46 -0.13 -16.57
C ASP A 197 -0.47 0.48 -15.52
N PHE A 198 -1.44 -0.30 -15.03
CA PHE A 198 -2.31 0.11 -13.95
C PHE A 198 -1.50 0.48 -12.70
N ILE A 199 -0.60 -0.40 -12.24
CA ILE A 199 0.20 -0.16 -11.04
C ILE A 199 1.10 1.08 -11.25
N GLN A 200 1.82 1.16 -12.37
CA GLN A 200 2.74 2.28 -12.62
C GLN A 200 2.02 3.62 -12.71
N SER A 201 0.89 3.69 -13.44
CA SER A 201 0.12 4.90 -13.62
C SER A 201 -0.46 5.39 -12.29
N ASN A 202 -0.99 4.47 -11.49
CA ASN A 202 -1.57 4.79 -10.20
C ASN A 202 -0.51 5.14 -9.14
N CYS A 203 0.66 4.49 -9.16
CA CYS A 203 1.80 4.91 -8.35
C CYS A 203 2.20 6.35 -8.64
N LYS A 204 2.31 6.72 -9.93
CA LYS A 204 2.63 8.10 -10.35
C LYS A 204 1.55 9.07 -9.88
N ARG A 205 0.27 8.74 -10.06
CA ARG A 205 -0.86 9.58 -9.64
C ARG A 205 -0.91 9.79 -8.13
N ALA A 206 -0.78 8.71 -7.35
CA ALA A 206 -0.79 8.79 -5.89
C ALA A 206 0.38 9.61 -5.35
N ARG A 207 1.59 9.44 -5.92
CA ARG A 207 2.74 10.28 -5.57
C ARG A 207 2.50 11.76 -5.89
N ARG A 208 1.97 12.08 -7.07
CA ARG A 208 1.62 13.47 -7.43
C ARG A 208 0.61 14.07 -6.45
N ARG A 209 -0.44 13.32 -6.09
CA ARG A 209 -1.43 13.76 -5.10
C ARG A 209 -0.78 14.07 -3.75
N ILE A 210 0.06 13.17 -3.24
CA ILE A 210 0.79 13.35 -1.99
C ILE A 210 1.69 14.59 -2.04
N MET A 211 2.44 14.78 -3.14
CA MET A 211 3.33 15.94 -3.29
C MET A 211 2.55 17.26 -3.36
N ASN A 212 1.40 17.28 -4.05
CA ASN A 212 0.53 18.45 -4.11
C ASN A 212 -0.05 18.79 -2.72
N GLU A 213 -0.40 17.76 -1.94
CA GLU A 213 -0.94 17.94 -0.60
C GLU A 213 0.14 18.44 0.38
N ILE A 214 1.37 17.93 0.26
CA ILE A 214 2.54 18.46 0.97
C ILE A 214 2.78 19.92 0.57
N ALA A 215 2.75 20.24 -0.72
CA ALA A 215 2.97 21.61 -1.19
C ALA A 215 1.91 22.58 -0.66
N ARG A 216 0.64 22.15 -0.54
CA ARG A 216 -0.43 22.94 0.09
C ARG A 216 -0.18 23.16 1.59
N LEU A 217 0.24 22.13 2.31
CA LEU A 217 0.53 22.23 3.75
C LEU A 217 1.77 23.06 4.07
N LEU A 218 2.72 23.15 3.13
CA LEU A 218 3.93 23.94 3.25
C LEU A 218 3.80 25.34 2.62
N ALA A 219 2.69 25.63 1.95
CA ALA A 219 2.44 26.97 1.45
C ALA A 219 2.28 27.90 2.66
N PRO A 220 2.99 29.05 2.71
CA PRO A 220 2.77 30.02 3.75
C PRO A 220 1.31 30.46 3.73
N ASP A 221 0.66 30.50 4.89
CA ASP A 221 -0.67 31.07 5.01
C ASP A 221 -0.61 32.53 4.56
N ASP A 222 -1.17 32.85 3.39
CA ASP A 222 -1.45 34.23 2.97
C ASP A 222 -2.61 34.83 3.80
N THR A 223 -2.47 34.80 5.12
CA THR A 223 -3.41 35.42 6.08
C THR A 223 -2.75 36.50 6.92
N ASP A 224 -1.89 37.32 6.32
CA ASP A 224 -1.29 38.45 7.04
C ASP A 224 -1.27 39.78 6.25
N ASN A 225 -2.27 40.05 5.39
CA ASN A 225 -2.39 41.35 4.71
C ASN A 225 -3.83 41.82 4.44
N ARG A 226 -4.73 41.72 5.44
CA ARG A 226 -6.00 42.46 5.46
C ARG A 226 -6.34 43.05 6.83
N VAL A 227 -5.39 43.72 7.49
CA VAL A 227 -5.69 44.66 8.58
C VAL A 227 -4.81 45.90 8.47
N VAL A 228 -4.71 46.52 7.29
CA VAL A 228 -4.27 47.92 7.18
C VAL A 228 -5.09 48.58 6.08
N ASN A 229 -6.04 49.42 6.50
CA ASN A 229 -6.76 50.49 5.79
C ASN A 229 -8.27 50.34 5.90
N GLY A 230 -8.84 51.02 6.90
CA GLY A 230 -10.28 51.18 7.02
C GLY A 230 -10.75 51.72 8.37
N LYS A 231 -10.16 52.82 8.85
CA LYS A 231 -10.87 53.76 9.72
C LYS A 231 -10.62 55.17 9.24
N SER A 232 -11.56 55.63 8.43
CA SER A 232 -11.95 57.04 8.31
C SER A 232 -12.58 57.53 9.62
#